data_AF-E0UR72-F1
#
_entry.id   AF-E0UR72-F1
#
_cell.length_a   1.000
_cell.length_b   1.000
_cell.length_c   1.000
_cell.angle_alpha   90.00
_cell.angle_beta   90.00
_cell.angle_gamma   90.00
#
_symmetry.space_group_name_H-M   'P 1'
#
loop_
_entity.id
_entity.type
_entity.pdbx_description
1 polymer ?
#
loop_
_entity_poly.entity_id
_entity_poly.type
_entity_poly.pdbx_seq_one_letter_code
_entity_poly.pdbx_strand_id
1 'polypeptide(L)' 'MTAHDIMIILVMTFPMFIFTIYPGIWLSDYLEQHHNIKESQKRTVMIVITFLGALLLSSLLYYV' A
#
# COMPACT_ATOMS: atom_id res chain seq x y z
N MET A 1 -23.55 8.29 -5.98
CA MET A 1 -22.29 8.72 -5.33
C MET A 1 -22.12 10.18 -5.67
N THR A 2 -22.32 11.07 -4.70
CA THR A 2 -22.16 12.50 -4.92
C THR A 2 -20.67 12.82 -5.07
N ALA A 3 -20.31 13.91 -5.76
CA ALA A 3 -18.91 14.33 -5.91
C ALA A 3 -18.18 14.47 -4.56
N HIS A 4 -18.93 14.70 -3.48
CA HIS A 4 -18.42 14.74 -2.11
C HIS A 4 -17.93 13.38 -1.61
N ASP A 5 -18.63 12.29 -1.91
CA ASP A 5 -18.25 10.93 -1.50
C ASP A 5 -16.92 10.51 -2.13
N ILE A 6 -16.72 10.84 -3.41
CA ILE A 6 -15.47 10.58 -4.13
C ILE A 6 -14.31 11.37 -3.52
N MET A 7 -14.55 12.63 -3.14
CA MET A 7 -13.54 13.49 -2.53
C MET A 7 -13.12 12.95 -1.15
N ILE A 8 -14.07 12.47 -0.33
CA ILE A 8 -13.80 11.87 0.97
C ILE A 8 -12.97 10.59 0.81
N ILE A 9 -13.35 9.72 -0.13
CA ILE A 9 -12.58 8.52 -0.45
C ILE A 9 -11.15 8.92 -0.84
N LEU A 10 -10.97 9.89 -1.73
CA LEU A 10 -9.63 10.33 -2.14
C LEU A 10 -8.79 10.83 -0.95
N VAL A 11 -9.37 11.68 -0.10
CA VAL A 11 -8.71 12.28 1.08
C VAL A 11 -8.35 11.23 2.12
N MET A 12 -9.15 10.16 2.28
CA MET A 12 -8.84 9.07 3.21
C MET A 12 -7.88 8.03 2.62
N THR A 13 -7.98 7.74 1.33
CA THR A 13 -7.13 6.71 0.70
C THR A 13 -5.71 7.23 0.47
N PHE A 14 -5.54 8.53 0.22
CA PHE A 14 -4.22 9.15 0.01
C PHE A 14 -3.25 8.98 1.20
N PRO A 15 -3.60 9.33 2.45
CA PRO A 15 -2.73 9.10 3.61
C PRO A 15 -2.54 7.60 3.87
N MET A 16 -3.56 6.77 3.62
CA MET A 16 -3.46 5.32 3.78
C MET A 16 -2.45 4.71 2.80
N PHE A 17 -2.41 5.20 1.55
CA PHE A 17 -1.41 4.83 0.56
C PHE A 17 0.00 5.29 0.94
N ILE A 18 0.18 6.54 1.39
CA ILE A 18 1.50 7.03 1.81
C ILE A 18 2.05 6.18 2.97
N PHE A 19 1.20 5.83 3.94
CA PHE A 19 1.59 4.98 5.06
C PHE A 19 1.94 3.55 4.66
N THR A 20 1.33 3.00 3.62
CA THR A 20 1.52 1.61 3.18
C THR A 20 2.62 1.48 2.12
N ILE A 21 2.93 2.55 1.39
CA ILE A 21 4.05 2.59 0.44
C ILE A 21 5.39 2.50 1.17
N TYR A 22 5.56 3.18 2.31
CA TYR A 22 6.81 3.15 3.07
C TYR A 22 7.27 1.73 3.48
N PRO A 23 6.45 0.90 4.16
CA PRO A 23 6.81 -0.49 4.43
C PRO A 23 6.90 -1.34 3.16
N GLY A 24 6.13 -1.01 2.11
CA GLY A 24 6.23 -1.66 0.80
C GLY A 24 7.60 -1.47 0.14
N ILE A 25 8.16 -0.25 0.19
CA ILE A 25 9.49 0.06 -0.32
C ILE A 25 10.54 -0.69 0.51
N TRP A 26 10.46 -0.58 1.84
CA TRP A 26 11.42 -1.24 2.73
C TRP A 26 11.45 -2.77 2.55
N LEU A 27 10.28 -3.41 2.44
CA LEU A 27 10.21 -4.86 2.21
C LEU A 27 10.75 -5.22 0.82
N SER A 28 10.48 -4.39 -0.19
CA SER A 28 10.94 -4.63 -1.55
C SER A 28 12.47 -4.51 -1.67
N ASP A 29 13.09 -3.57 -0.96
CA ASP A 29 14.55 -3.43 -0.87
C ASP A 29 15.18 -4.59 -0.10
N TYR A 30 14.55 -5.02 1.00
CA TYR A 30 15.00 -6.19 1.77
C TYR A 30 15.01 -7.46 0.91
N LEU A 31 13.94 -7.66 0.17
CA LEU A 31 13.77 -8.77 -0.77
C LEU A 31 14.78 -8.70 -1.92
N GLU A 32 15.07 -7.51 -2.46
CA GLU A 32 16.13 -7.32 -3.46
C GLU A 32 17.52 -7.73 -2.93
N GLN A 33 17.87 -7.29 -1.71
CA GLN A 33 19.17 -7.63 -1.10
C GLN A 33 19.32 -9.12 -0.77
N HIS A 34 18.24 -9.77 -0.32
CA HIS A 34 18.29 -11.19 0.08
C HIS A 34 18.06 -12.18 -1.06
N HIS A 35 17.31 -11.82 -2.10
CA HIS A 35 16.91 -12.74 -3.17
C HIS A 35 17.31 -12.29 -4.58
N ASN A 36 18.07 -11.19 -4.71
CA ASN A 36 18.61 -10.68 -5.98
C ASN A 36 17.52 -10.51 -7.06
N ILE A 37 16.43 -9.87 -6.64
CA ILE A 37 15.17 -9.84 -7.37
C ILE A 37 15.23 -8.79 -8.48
N LYS A 38 14.62 -9.09 -9.65
CA LYS A 38 14.57 -8.16 -10.78
C LYS A 38 13.68 -6.95 -10.47
N GLU A 39 13.98 -5.81 -11.10
CA GLU A 39 13.24 -4.55 -10.93
C GLU A 39 11.74 -4.67 -11.22
N SER A 40 11.34 -5.53 -12.18
CA SER A 40 9.92 -5.81 -12.47
C SER A 40 9.19 -6.51 -11.30
N GLN A 41 9.90 -7.40 -10.60
CA GLN A 41 9.39 -8.11 -9.44
C GLN A 41 9.37 -7.19 -8.21
N LYS A 42 10.34 -6.28 -8.06
CA LYS A 42 10.33 -5.25 -7.01
C LYS A 42 9.09 -4.36 -7.08
N ARG A 43 8.73 -3.88 -8.28
CA ARG A 43 7.51 -3.09 -8.49
C ARG A 43 6.24 -3.88 -8.18
N THR A 44 6.22 -5.16 -8.55
CA THR A 44 5.08 -6.04 -8.25
C THR A 44 4.91 -6.25 -6.75
N VAL A 45 6.02 -6.53 -6.04
CA VAL A 45 6.05 -6.70 -4.58
C VAL A 45 5.56 -5.45 -3.87
N MET A 46 6.02 -4.27 -4.29
CA MET A 46 5.59 -2.99 -3.72
C MET A 46 4.08 -2.77 -3.87
N ILE A 47 3.50 -3.03 -5.05
CA ILE A 47 2.06 -2.90 -5.29
C ILE A 47 1.27 -3.90 -4.43
N VAL A 48 1.70 -5.16 -4.37
CA VAL A 48 1.04 -6.22 -3.61
C VAL A 48 1.04 -5.89 -2.12
N ILE A 49 2.16 -5.44 -1.56
CA ILE A 49 2.26 -5.07 -0.15
C ILE A 49 1.44 -3.82 0.15
N THR A 50 1.45 -2.83 -0.74
CA THR A 50 0.65 -1.62 -0.57
C THR A 50 -0.84 -1.96 -0.55
N PHE A 51 -1.29 -2.85 -1.45
CA PHE A 51 -2.67 -3.32 -1.49
C PHE A 51 -3.05 -4.14 -0.25
N LEU A 52 -2.21 -5.10 0.15
CA LEU A 52 -2.41 -5.90 1.37
C LEU A 52 -2.40 -5.03 2.62
N GLY A 53 -1.49 -4.06 2.69
CA GLY A 53 -1.39 -3.10 3.78
C GLY A 53 -2.61 -2.20 3.86
N ALA A 54 -3.13 -1.72 2.72
CA ALA A 54 -4.35 -0.94 2.67
C ALA A 54 -5.58 -1.77 3.06
N LEU A 55 -5.65 -3.04 2.64
CA LEU A 55 -6.70 -3.99 3.06
C LEU A 55 -6.65 -4.26 4.56
N LEU A 56 -5.45 -4.49 5.10
CA LEU A 56 -5.24 -4.68 6.54
C LEU A 56 -5.61 -3.43 7.33
N LEU A 57 -5.14 -2.24 6.91
CA LEU A 57 -5.51 -0.99 7.55
C LEU A 57 -7.02 -0.74 7.48
N SER A 58 -7.64 -0.98 6.32
CA SER A 58 -9.08 -0.81 6.15
C SER A 58 -9.88 -1.79 7.01
N SER A 59 -9.43 -3.05 7.11
CA SER A 59 -10.06 -4.04 7.98
C SER A 59 -9.86 -3.69 9.46
N LEU A 60 -8.70 -3.15 9.83
CA LEU A 60 -8.41 -2.70 11.18
C LEU A 60 -9.31 -1.51 11.55
N LEU A 61 -9.43 -0.53 10.65
CA LEU A 61 -10.27 0.66 10.83
C LEU A 61 -11.77 0.33 10.88
N TYR A 62 -12.19 -0.80 10.30
CA TYR A 62 -13.58 -1.26 10.40
C TYR A 62 -13.88 -1.91 11.75
N TYR A 63 -12.88 -2.55 12.38
CA TYR A 63 -13.04 -3.28 13.63
C TYR A 63 -12.68 -2.47 14.89
N VAL A 64 -11.97 -1.34 14.73
CA VAL A 64 -11.62 -0.37 15.78
C VAL A 64 -12.59 0.80 15.74
#